data_AF-A0A0G1R0V8-F1
#
_entry.id   AF-A0A0G1R0V8-F1
#
_cell.length_a   1.000
_cell.length_b   1.000
_cell.length_c   1.000
_cell.angle_alpha   90.00
_cell.angle_beta   90.00
_cell.angle_gamma   90.00
#
_symmetry.space_group_name_H-M   'P 1'
#
loop_
_entity.id
_entity.type
_entity.pdbx_description
1 polymer ?
#
loop_
_entity_poly.entity_id
_entity_poly.type
_entity_poly.pdbx_seq_one_letter_code
_entity_poly.pdbx_strand_id
1 'polypeptide(L)'
;MKLDFKVVLTAAFVLTFALMFAFYDDIYLFFVGPIAAFDYTMDGNGVAKVRWETRFPAKTRLAYGTSWDVLNYTEEAADFTTKHGTDFVGMLPGTNRVFGVIAYDEQGKVYSTLPFR
;
A
#
# COMPACT_ATOMS: atom_id res chain seq x y z
N MET A 1 45.25 13.51 -20.98
CA MET A 1 44.69 13.72 -19.63
C MET A 1 44.54 12.36 -18.97
N LYS A 2 45.32 12.04 -17.93
CA LYS A 2 45.20 10.76 -17.20
C LYS A 2 44.15 10.95 -16.09
N LEU A 3 43.18 10.06 -16.03
CA LEU A 3 42.15 10.08 -14.99
C LEU A 3 42.78 9.62 -13.66
N ASP A 4 42.54 10.36 -12.58
CA ASP A 4 43.07 10.03 -11.26
C ASP A 4 42.29 8.85 -10.66
N PHE A 5 42.98 7.77 -10.30
CA PHE A 5 42.38 6.57 -9.70
C PHE A 5 41.60 6.86 -8.42
N LYS A 6 42.04 7.82 -7.60
CA LYS A 6 41.31 8.25 -6.40
C LYS A 6 39.97 8.88 -6.77
N VAL A 7 39.96 9.71 -7.81
CA VAL A 7 38.72 10.35 -8.31
C VAL A 7 37.75 9.30 -8.84
N VAL A 8 38.24 8.28 -9.57
CA VAL A 8 37.41 7.16 -10.03
C VAL A 8 36.83 6.37 -8.86
N LEU A 9 37.65 6.06 -7.85
CA LEU A 9 37.22 5.30 -6.68
C LEU A 9 36.19 6.06 -5.84
N THR A 10 36.39 7.37 -5.63
CA THR A 10 35.43 8.23 -4.94
C THR A 10 34.12 8.33 -5.72
N ALA A 11 34.18 8.54 -7.04
CA ALA A 11 32.99 8.59 -7.88
C ALA A 11 32.21 7.27 -7.87
N ALA A 12 32.91 6.13 -7.93
CA ALA A 12 32.29 4.81 -7.83
C ALA A 12 31.58 4.62 -6.48
N PHE A 13 32.22 5.00 -5.37
CA PHE A 13 31.63 4.88 -4.03
C PHE A 13 30.38 5.76 -3.87
N VAL A 14 30.44 7.02 -4.32
CA VAL A 14 29.30 7.93 -4.31
C VAL A 14 28.16 7.37 -5.15
N LEU A 15 28.46 6.84 -6.34
CA LEU A 15 27.44 6.24 -7.21
C LEU A 15 26.79 5.01 -6.58
N THR A 16 27.58 4.12 -5.97
CA THR A 16 27.04 2.95 -5.27
C THR A 16 26.16 3.33 -4.08
N PHE A 17 26.54 4.36 -3.33
CA PHE A 17 25.76 4.83 -2.18
C PHE A 17 24.47 5.51 -2.62
N ALA A 18 24.53 6.35 -3.67
CA ALA A 18 23.36 6.98 -4.27
C ALA A 18 22.37 5.95 -4.82
N LEU A 19 22.86 4.90 -5.50
CA LEU A 19 22.02 3.80 -5.98
C LEU A 19 21.41 3.02 -4.80
N MET A 20 22.20 2.65 -3.79
CA MET A 20 21.67 1.95 -2.61
C MET A 20 20.54 2.73 -1.93
N PHE A 21 20.71 4.05 -1.77
CA PHE A 21 19.68 4.92 -1.18
C PHE A 21 18.44 5.02 -2.07
N ALA A 22 18.61 5.24 -3.38
CA ALA A 22 17.50 5.31 -4.33
C ALA A 22 16.70 3.99 -4.40
N PHE A 23 17.37 2.84 -4.30
CA PHE A 23 16.69 1.54 -4.27
C PHE A 23 16.11 1.21 -2.90
N TYR A 24 16.63 1.77 -1.81
CA TYR A 24 16.17 1.46 -0.47
C TYR A 24 14.71 1.87 -0.27
N ASP A 25 14.32 3.10 -0.61
CA ASP A 25 12.95 3.57 -0.40
C ASP A 25 11.93 2.76 -1.23
N ASP A 26 12.28 2.44 -2.46
CA ASP A 26 11.45 1.63 -3.36
C ASP A 26 11.33 0.17 -2.90
N ILE A 27 12.42 -0.44 -2.46
CA ILE A 27 12.46 -1.82 -1.97
C ILE A 27 11.79 -1.92 -0.59
N TYR A 28 11.97 -0.93 0.29
CA TYR A 28 11.42 -0.95 1.63
C TYR A 28 9.89 -0.89 1.61
N LEU A 29 9.32 -0.02 0.77
CA LEU A 29 7.87 0.02 0.57
C LEU A 29 7.34 -1.21 -0.16
N PHE A 30 8.14 -1.85 -1.03
CA PHE A 30 7.76 -3.11 -1.66
C PHE A 30 7.66 -4.26 -0.64
N PHE A 31 8.60 -4.37 0.30
CA PHE A 31 8.58 -5.43 1.33
C PHE A 31 7.59 -5.18 2.46
N VAL A 32 7.40 -3.93 2.87
CA VAL A 32 6.51 -3.58 3.99
C VAL A 32 5.08 -3.31 3.53
N GLY A 33 4.89 -2.97 2.25
CA GLY A 33 3.61 -2.63 1.66
C GLY A 33 3.08 -1.24 2.10
N PRO A 34 2.01 -0.76 1.46
CA PRO A 34 1.44 0.56 1.73
C PRO A 34 0.68 0.65 3.07
N ILE A 35 0.27 -0.49 3.64
CA ILE A 35 -0.58 -0.55 4.84
C ILE A 35 0.27 -0.49 6.12
N ALA A 36 -0.15 0.37 7.05
CA ALA A 36 0.34 0.43 8.43
C ALA A 36 -0.55 -0.41 9.37
N ALA A 37 -1.87 -0.33 9.20
CA ALA A 37 -2.86 -1.05 9.98
C ALA A 37 -4.12 -1.33 9.17
N PHE A 38 -4.80 -2.42 9.46
CA PHE A 38 -6.10 -2.77 8.89
C PHE A 38 -6.97 -3.41 9.97
N ASP A 39 -8.23 -3.00 10.04
CA ASP A 39 -9.22 -3.56 10.93
C ASP A 39 -10.59 -3.61 10.25
N TYR A 40 -11.39 -4.62 10.59
CA TYR A 40 -12.81 -4.60 10.27
C TYR A 40 -13.66 -5.19 11.39
N THR A 41 -14.79 -4.55 11.66
CA THR A 41 -15.74 -4.97 12.69
C THR A 41 -17.14 -5.10 12.13
N MET A 42 -17.88 -6.11 12.58
CA MET A 42 -19.30 -6.28 12.25
C MET A 42 -20.15 -5.67 13.36
N ASP A 43 -21.16 -4.88 13.01
CA ASP A 43 -22.05 -4.22 13.97
C ASP A 43 -23.19 -5.10 14.51
N GLY A 44 -23.26 -6.36 14.08
CA GLY A 44 -24.31 -7.31 14.43
C GLY A 44 -25.59 -7.21 13.59
N ASN A 45 -25.78 -6.12 12.85
CA ASN A 45 -26.90 -5.91 11.92
C ASN A 45 -26.52 -6.21 10.46
N GLY A 46 -25.34 -6.81 10.24
CA GLY A 46 -24.81 -7.11 8.91
C GLY A 46 -24.14 -5.93 8.23
N VAL A 47 -23.78 -4.89 8.98
CA VAL A 47 -22.89 -3.82 8.51
C VAL A 47 -21.46 -4.11 8.97
N ALA A 48 -20.53 -4.11 8.02
CA ALA A 48 -19.10 -4.20 8.30
C ALA A 48 -18.48 -2.80 8.20
N LYS A 49 -17.82 -2.35 9.27
CA LYS A 49 -16.97 -1.17 9.25
C LYS A 49 -15.56 -1.61 8.94
N VAL A 50 -15.05 -1.24 7.77
CA VAL A 50 -13.68 -1.56 7.35
C VAL A 50 -12.84 -0.29 7.45
N ARG A 51 -11.69 -0.35 8.12
CA ARG A 51 -10.79 0.78 8.35
C ARG A 51 -9.36 0.36 8.07
N TRP A 52 -8.60 1.25 7.43
CA TRP A 52 -7.18 1.01 7.19
C TRP A 52 -6.39 2.31 7.26
N GLU A 53 -5.11 2.16 7.58
CA GLU A 53 -4.15 3.25 7.60
C GLU A 53 -3.02 2.98 6.61
N THR A 54 -2.67 3.98 5.82
CA THR A 54 -1.51 3.95 4.93
C THR A 54 -0.32 4.61 5.60
N ARG A 55 0.89 4.20 5.20
CA ARG A 55 2.15 4.74 5.74
C ARG A 55 2.49 6.14 5.23
N PHE A 56 1.77 6.61 4.23
CA PHE A 56 1.93 7.89 3.57
C PHE A 56 0.55 8.40 3.10
N PRO A 57 0.37 9.71 2.93
CA PRO A 57 -0.86 10.26 2.35
C PRO A 57 -1.14 9.64 0.98
N ALA A 58 -2.29 8.99 0.85
CA ALA A 58 -2.66 8.27 -0.36
C ALA A 58 -4.14 8.48 -0.70
N LYS A 59 -4.48 8.40 -1.99
CA LYS A 59 -5.82 8.03 -2.40
C LYS A 59 -5.89 6.52 -2.45
N THR A 60 -6.98 5.94 -1.98
CA THR A 60 -7.07 4.47 -1.87
C THR A 60 -8.40 3.95 -2.36
N ARG A 61 -8.38 2.73 -2.90
CA ARG A 61 -9.58 1.91 -3.10
C ARG A 61 -9.39 0.54 -2.46
N LEU A 62 -10.46 0.02 -1.87
CA LEU A 62 -10.46 -1.27 -1.20
C LEU A 62 -10.99 -2.35 -2.17
N ALA A 63 -10.19 -3.38 -2.39
CA ALA A 63 -10.61 -4.63 -3.00
C ALA A 63 -11.22 -5.54 -1.92
N TYR A 64 -12.33 -6.21 -2.21
CA TYR A 64 -12.99 -7.10 -1.26
C TYR A 64 -13.74 -8.24 -1.96
N GLY A 65 -13.79 -9.41 -1.33
CA GLY A 65 -14.45 -10.58 -1.90
C GLY A 65 -14.60 -11.75 -0.93
N THR A 66 -15.05 -12.88 -1.46
CA THR A 66 -15.12 -14.18 -0.74
C THR A 66 -14.01 -15.13 -1.16
N SER A 67 -13.25 -14.79 -2.21
CA SER A 67 -12.08 -15.52 -2.68
C SER A 67 -11.02 -14.54 -3.19
N TRP A 68 -9.82 -15.07 -3.40
CA TRP A 68 -8.66 -14.32 -3.89
C TRP A 68 -8.80 -13.89 -5.35
N ASP A 69 -9.54 -14.67 -6.14
CA ASP A 69 -9.67 -14.49 -7.60
C ASP A 69 -10.90 -13.65 -8.00
N VAL A 70 -11.84 -13.44 -7.07
CA VAL A 70 -13.10 -12.73 -7.33
C VAL A 70 -13.23 -11.58 -6.35
N LEU A 71 -12.70 -10.42 -6.76
CA LEU A 71 -12.69 -9.19 -5.97
C LEU A 71 -13.56 -8.12 -6.62
N ASN A 72 -14.38 -7.47 -5.79
CA ASN A 72 -15.02 -6.19 -6.08
C ASN A 72 -14.14 -5.05 -5.56
N TYR A 73 -14.40 -3.84 -6.01
CA TYR A 73 -13.65 -2.64 -5.62
C TYR A 73 -14.59 -1.55 -5.14
N THR A 74 -14.19 -0.82 -4.11
CA THR A 74 -14.84 0.46 -3.76
C THR A 74 -14.47 1.53 -4.79
N GLU A 75 -15.18 2.65 -4.72
CA GLU A 75 -14.68 3.88 -5.30
C GLU A 75 -13.34 4.28 -4.67
N GLU A 76 -12.56 5.03 -5.44
CA GLU A 76 -11.30 5.61 -4.97
C GLU A 76 -11.60 6.82 -4.07
N ALA A 77 -10.88 6.91 -2.95
CA ALA A 77 -10.96 8.07 -2.06
C ALA A 77 -10.54 9.35 -2.80
N ALA A 78 -11.28 10.44 -2.58
CA ALA A 78 -11.02 11.70 -3.26
C ALA A 78 -9.74 12.40 -2.78
N ASP A 79 -9.37 12.21 -1.51
CA ASP A 79 -8.33 12.98 -0.81
C ASP A 79 -7.12 12.14 -0.44
N PHE A 80 -5.94 12.78 -0.46
CA PHE A 80 -4.70 12.19 0.06
C PHE A 80 -4.68 12.26 1.58
N THR A 81 -4.94 11.13 2.23
CA THR A 81 -4.94 11.01 3.69
C THR A 81 -4.25 9.72 4.10
N THR A 82 -3.96 9.55 5.39
CA THR A 82 -3.38 8.30 5.92
C THR A 82 -4.41 7.39 6.57
N LYS A 83 -5.66 7.85 6.70
CA LYS A 83 -6.74 7.14 7.40
C LYS A 83 -7.93 7.01 6.48
N HIS A 84 -8.38 5.78 6.30
CA HIS A 84 -9.43 5.48 5.35
C HIS A 84 -10.46 4.54 5.96
N GLY A 85 -11.63 4.54 5.35
CA GLY A 85 -12.71 3.67 5.79
C GLY A 85 -13.85 3.61 4.82
N THR A 86 -14.56 2.50 4.89
CA THR A 86 -15.85 2.32 4.23
C THR A 86 -16.74 1.43 5.08
N ASP A 87 -18.05 1.62 4.93
CA ASP A 87 -19.06 0.82 5.62
C ASP A 87 -19.80 -0.01 4.56
N PHE A 88 -19.77 -1.33 4.71
CA PHE A 88 -20.47 -2.25 3.81
C PHE A 88 -21.74 -2.76 4.44
N VAL A 89 -22.86 -2.60 3.75
CA VAL A 89 -24.14 -3.21 4.14
C VAL A 89 -24.25 -4.61 3.52
N GLY A 90 -24.76 -5.58 4.28
CA GLY A 90 -25.04 -6.93 3.79
C GLY A 90 -23.84 -7.88 3.85
N MET A 91 -22.80 -7.53 4.60
CA MET A 91 -21.74 -8.48 4.91
C MET A 91 -22.23 -9.44 6.01
N LEU A 92 -22.53 -10.68 5.62
CA LEU A 92 -22.93 -11.72 6.56
C LEU A 92 -21.79 -12.07 7.53
N PRO A 93 -22.04 -12.04 8.86
CA PRO A 93 -21.09 -12.52 9.87
C PRO A 93 -20.70 -13.98 9.64
N GLY A 94 -19.46 -14.34 9.97
CA GLY A 94 -18.95 -15.72 9.84
C GLY A 94 -18.62 -16.17 8.41
N THR A 95 -18.80 -15.30 7.42
CA THR A 95 -18.34 -15.58 6.04
C THR A 95 -16.87 -15.21 5.90
N ASN A 96 -16.08 -16.10 5.30
CA ASN A 96 -14.68 -15.83 5.02
C ASN A 96 -14.55 -14.67 4.01
N ARG A 97 -13.86 -13.59 4.40
CA ARG A 97 -13.65 -12.41 3.56
C ARG A 97 -12.18 -12.26 3.20
N VAL A 98 -11.95 -11.70 2.03
CA VAL A 98 -10.62 -11.34 1.56
C VAL A 98 -10.67 -9.86 1.23
N PHE A 99 -9.63 -9.13 1.64
CA PHE A 99 -9.46 -7.70 1.41
C PHE A 99 -8.13 -7.42 0.72
N GLY A 100 -8.02 -6.30 0.02
CA GLY A 100 -6.75 -5.78 -0.48
C GLY A 100 -6.84 -4.27 -0.64
N VAL A 101 -5.74 -3.56 -0.48
CA VAL A 101 -5.73 -2.09 -0.66
C VAL A 101 -4.86 -1.72 -1.83
N ILE A 102 -5.41 -0.89 -2.71
CA ILE A 102 -4.66 -0.20 -3.76
C ILE A 102 -4.54 1.26 -3.32
N ALA A 103 -3.30 1.75 -3.25
CA ALA A 103 -2.95 3.09 -2.82
C ALA A 103 -2.21 3.82 -3.94
N TYR A 104 -2.58 5.08 -4.14
CA TYR A 104 -1.96 6.02 -5.07
C TYR A 104 -1.34 7.14 -4.26
N ASP A 105 -0.05 7.39 -4.42
CA ASP A 105 0.60 8.54 -3.81
C ASP A 105 0.33 9.84 -4.59
N GLU A 106 0.77 10.96 -4.06
CA GLU A 106 0.59 12.29 -4.66
C GLU A 106 1.31 12.44 -6.01
N GLN A 107 2.26 11.54 -6.32
CA GLN A 107 2.99 11.49 -7.58
C GLN A 107 2.36 10.53 -8.60
N GLY A 108 1.27 9.85 -8.23
CA GLY A 108 0.55 8.89 -9.06
C GLY A 108 1.17 7.49 -9.10
N LYS A 109 2.16 7.19 -8.26
CA LYS A 109 2.71 5.85 -8.14
C LYS A 109 1.71 4.95 -7.42
N VAL A 110 1.62 3.71 -7.91
CA VAL A 110 0.66 2.73 -7.45
C VAL A 110 1.33 1.70 -6.56
N TYR A 111 0.71 1.45 -5.41
CA TYR A 111 1.07 0.42 -4.46
C TYR A 111 -0.15 -0.47 -4.24
N SER A 112 0.05 -1.79 -4.24
CA SER A 112 -1.03 -2.74 -3.95
C SER A 112 -0.56 -3.73 -2.92
N THR A 113 -1.45 -4.10 -2.00
CA THR A 113 -1.23 -5.29 -1.20
C THR A 113 -1.56 -6.53 -2.02
N LEU A 114 -0.92 -7.66 -1.68
CA LEU A 114 -1.58 -8.94 -1.89
C LEU A 114 -2.86 -8.95 -1.06
N PRO A 115 -3.90 -9.68 -1.45
CA PRO A 115 -5.07 -9.72 -0.60
C PRO A 115 -4.72 -10.36 0.77
N PHE A 116 -5.58 -10.21 1.76
CA PHE A 116 -5.38 -10.71 3.13
C PHE A 116 -6.74 -10.91 3.81
N ARG A 117 -6.71 -11.48 5.02
CA ARG A 117 -7.90 -11.79 5.82
C ARG A 117 -7.83 -11.13 7.18
#